data_AF-D4LTS6-F1
#
_entry.id   AF-D4LTS6-F1
#
_cell.length_a   1.000
_cell.length_b   1.000
_cell.length_c   1.000
_cell.angle_alpha   90.00
_cell.angle_beta   90.00
_cell.angle_gamma   90.00
#
_symmetry.space_group_name_H-M   'P 1'
#
loop_
_entity.id
_entity.type
_entity.pdbx_description
1 polymer ?
#
loop_
_entity_poly.entity_id
_entity_poly.type
_entity_poly.pdbx_seq_one_letter_code
_entity_poly.pdbx_strand_id
1 'polypeptide(L)'
;MAERELKRSEQSAIRKLVTELCANYDSQDKICLPLDSPCYMLNKWWTGAYCRYFEKAVLPVDAALESAITGEDTSMRQKICSVCGKSYLPITSQAYCSDACRVYARRKSERKRKRRQRQNQP
;
A
#
# COMPACT_ATOMS: atom_id res chain seq x y z
N MET A 1 -3.68 6.85 -15.83
CA MET A 1 -3.45 5.50 -15.29
C MET A 1 -3.66 4.51 -16.41
N ALA A 2 -2.68 3.63 -16.69
CA ALA A 2 -2.77 2.69 -17.80
C ALA A 2 -3.91 1.67 -17.58
N GLU A 3 -4.58 1.28 -18.67
CA GLU A 3 -5.64 0.26 -18.73
C GLU A 3 -5.10 -1.13 -18.39
N ARG A 4 -4.84 -1.39 -17.10
CA ARG A 4 -4.60 -2.73 -16.60
C ARG A 4 -5.94 -3.36 -16.24
N GLU A 5 -6.15 -4.59 -16.70
CA GLU A 5 -7.32 -5.36 -16.26
C GLU A 5 -7.24 -5.64 -14.75
N LEU A 6 -8.32 -5.29 -14.03
CA LEU A 6 -8.45 -5.52 -12.59
C LEU A 6 -8.65 -7.00 -12.31
N LYS A 7 -7.92 -7.54 -11.34
CA LYS A 7 -8.13 -8.90 -10.83
C LYS A 7 -9.51 -8.99 -10.18
N ARG A 8 -10.12 -10.19 -10.22
CA ARG A 8 -11.42 -10.44 -9.56
C ARG A 8 -11.44 -10.03 -8.07
N SER A 9 -10.33 -10.22 -7.36
CA SER A 9 -10.18 -9.80 -5.96
C SER A 9 -10.25 -8.28 -5.79
N GLU A 10 -9.60 -7.53 -6.68
CA GLU A 10 -9.58 -6.07 -6.68
C GLU A 10 -10.98 -5.52 -6.98
N GLN A 11 -11.67 -6.09 -7.97
CA GLN A 11 -13.06 -5.72 -8.29
C GLN A 11 -14.01 -5.96 -7.11
N SER A 12 -13.85 -7.08 -6.40
CA SER A 12 -14.66 -7.40 -5.21
C SER A 12 -14.41 -6.39 -4.08
N ALA A 13 -13.14 -6.07 -3.82
CA ALA A 13 -12.76 -5.09 -2.80
C ALA A 13 -13.29 -3.69 -3.12
N ILE A 14 -13.16 -3.24 -4.38
CA ILE A 14 -13.71 -1.95 -4.80
C ILE A 14 -15.24 -1.93 -4.61
N ARG A 15 -15.95 -2.97 -5.06
CA ARG A 15 -17.41 -3.05 -4.88
C ARG A 15 -17.81 -2.92 -3.42
N LYS A 16 -17.11 -3.63 -2.52
CA LYS A 16 -17.34 -3.55 -1.08
C LYS A 16 -17.18 -2.12 -0.55
N LEU A 17 -16.06 -1.47 -0.85
CA LEU A 17 -15.80 -0.09 -0.42
C LEU A 17 -16.86 0.88 -0.94
N VAL A 18 -17.29 0.71 -2.20
CA VAL A 18 -18.33 1.56 -2.78
C VAL A 18 -19.66 1.35 -2.07
N THR A 19 -20.07 0.10 -1.84
CA THR A 19 -21.36 -0.19 -1.19
C THR A 19 -21.41 0.21 0.28
N GLU A 20 -20.27 0.18 0.98
CA GLU A 20 -20.22 0.45 2.42
C GLU A 20 -19.92 1.92 2.75
N LEU A 21 -19.12 2.61 1.93
CA LEU A 21 -18.51 3.89 2.31
C LEU A 21 -18.69 5.02 1.29
N CYS A 22 -19.11 4.73 0.04
CA CYS A 22 -19.27 5.78 -0.95
C CYS A 22 -20.55 6.59 -0.67
N ALA A 23 -20.38 7.87 -0.35
CA ALA A 23 -21.51 8.79 -0.13
C ALA A 23 -22.41 8.98 -1.37
N ASN A 24 -21.90 8.65 -2.56
CA ASN A 24 -22.66 8.76 -3.81
C ASN A 24 -23.31 7.44 -4.23
N TYR A 25 -23.17 6.38 -3.44
CA TYR A 25 -23.80 5.10 -3.72
C TYR A 25 -25.27 5.11 -3.28
N ASP A 26 -26.16 4.84 -4.22
CA ASP A 26 -27.57 4.58 -3.95
C ASP A 26 -27.82 3.07 -3.85
N SER A 27 -28.25 2.64 -2.67
CA SER A 27 -28.59 1.25 -2.37
C SER A 27 -29.88 0.76 -3.07
N GLN A 28 -30.81 1.66 -3.40
CA GLN A 28 -32.09 1.29 -4.02
C GLN A 28 -31.87 0.88 -5.48
N ASP A 29 -31.28 1.80 -6.25
CA ASP A 29 -31.01 1.59 -7.67
C ASP A 29 -29.70 0.85 -7.93
N LYS A 30 -28.89 0.63 -6.88
CA LYS A 30 -27.56 -0.02 -6.93
C LYS A 30 -26.62 0.68 -7.92
N ILE A 31 -26.70 2.00 -7.98
CA ILE A 31 -25.87 2.84 -8.84
C ILE A 31 -25.04 3.80 -7.99
N CYS A 32 -23.95 4.31 -8.55
CA CYS A 32 -23.23 5.42 -7.96
C CYS A 32 -23.55 6.68 -8.77
N LEU A 33 -24.19 7.65 -8.13
CA LEU A 33 -24.60 8.88 -8.77
C LEU A 33 -23.34 9.71 -9.12
N PRO A 34 -23.16 10.10 -10.40
CA PRO A 34 -22.02 10.91 -10.80
C PRO A 34 -22.22 12.35 -10.29
N LEU A 35 -21.26 12.89 -9.54
CA LEU A 35 -21.26 14.31 -9.17
C LEU A 35 -20.76 15.19 -10.34
N ASP A 36 -19.63 14.84 -10.97
CA ASP A 36 -19.02 15.60 -12.08
C ASP A 36 -18.39 14.73 -13.19
N SER A 37 -18.36 13.41 -13.01
CA SER A 37 -17.76 12.46 -13.95
C SER A 37 -18.49 11.12 -13.93
N PRO A 38 -18.58 10.37 -15.04
CA PRO A 38 -19.22 9.05 -15.05
C PRO A 38 -18.59 8.11 -14.01
N CYS A 39 -19.42 7.43 -13.21
CA CYS A 39 -18.95 6.49 -12.21
C CYS A 39 -19.09 5.05 -12.70
N TYR A 40 -17.97 4.43 -13.05
CA TYR A 40 -17.94 3.06 -13.60
C TYR A 40 -17.73 1.97 -12.53
N MET A 41 -17.71 2.31 -11.24
CA MET A 41 -17.26 1.41 -10.16
C MET A 41 -18.17 0.18 -9.94
N LEU A 42 -19.40 0.21 -10.44
CA LEU A 42 -20.38 -0.88 -10.34
C LEU A 42 -20.70 -1.53 -11.69
N ASN A 43 -20.09 -1.05 -12.79
CA ASN A 43 -20.38 -1.58 -14.12
C ASN A 43 -19.72 -2.94 -14.35
N LYS A 44 -20.30 -3.68 -15.31
CA LYS A 44 -19.79 -4.99 -15.74
C LYS A 44 -18.48 -4.87 -16.55
N TRP A 45 -18.25 -3.72 -17.18
CA TRP A 45 -17.04 -3.43 -17.95
C TRP A 45 -16.34 -2.19 -17.42
N TRP A 46 -15.09 -2.37 -17.02
CA TRP A 46 -14.21 -1.33 -16.50
C TRP A 46 -13.40 -0.78 -17.67
N THR A 47 -14.02 0.10 -18.46
CA THR A 47 -13.43 0.67 -19.68
C THR A 47 -13.11 2.16 -19.54
N GLY A 48 -12.97 2.66 -18.31
CA GLY A 48 -12.76 4.07 -18.02
C GLY A 48 -11.88 4.30 -16.79
N ALA A 49 -11.45 5.55 -16.61
CA ALA A 49 -10.71 5.97 -15.43
C ALA A 49 -11.52 5.73 -14.14
N TYR A 50 -10.82 5.59 -13.01
CA TYR A 50 -11.48 5.53 -11.70
C TYR A 50 -12.35 6.76 -11.47
N CYS A 51 -13.48 6.58 -10.80
CA CYS A 51 -14.29 7.69 -10.35
C CYS A 51 -13.43 8.58 -9.44
N ARG A 52 -13.38 9.89 -9.73
CA ARG A 52 -12.51 10.83 -9.00
C ARG A 52 -12.83 10.88 -7.50
N TYR A 53 -14.10 10.76 -7.14
CA TYR A 53 -14.50 10.70 -5.72
C TYR A 53 -14.03 9.39 -5.09
N PHE A 54 -14.18 8.26 -5.79
CA PHE A 54 -13.68 6.99 -5.31
C PHE A 54 -12.17 7.04 -5.09
N GLU A 55 -11.39 7.48 -6.08
CA GLU A 55 -9.93 7.57 -6.02
C GLU A 55 -9.45 8.46 -4.86
N LYS A 56 -10.12 9.59 -4.60
CA LYS A 56 -9.64 10.57 -3.61
C LYS A 56 -10.20 10.41 -2.20
N ALA A 57 -11.39 9.83 -2.06
CA ALA A 57 -12.10 9.80 -0.77
C ALA A 57 -12.38 8.38 -0.27
N VAL A 58 -12.56 7.40 -1.16
CA VAL A 58 -12.98 6.04 -0.78
C VAL A 58 -11.81 5.05 -0.84
N LEU A 59 -11.04 5.06 -1.92
CA LEU A 59 -9.90 4.17 -2.12
C LEU A 59 -8.81 4.29 -1.05
N PRO A 60 -8.43 5.49 -0.56
CA PRO A 60 -7.38 5.63 0.45
C PRO A 60 -7.72 5.01 1.81
N VAL A 61 -9.00 4.67 2.06
CA VAL A 61 -9.43 3.94 3.27
C VAL A 61 -8.84 2.52 3.29
N ASP A 62 -8.60 1.92 2.12
CA ASP A 62 -7.91 0.64 1.98
C ASP A 62 -6.56 0.85 1.28
N ALA A 63 -5.55 1.21 2.07
CA ALA A 63 -4.19 1.43 1.59
C ALA A 63 -3.60 0.20 0.86
N ALA A 64 -4.03 -1.03 1.20
CA ALA A 64 -3.55 -2.22 0.52
C ALA A 64 -4.14 -2.34 -0.89
N LEU A 65 -5.43 -2.02 -1.05
CA LEU A 65 -6.08 -1.95 -2.35
C LEU A 65 -5.55 -0.79 -3.20
N GLU A 66 -5.37 0.39 -2.59
CA GLU A 66 -4.77 1.56 -3.24
C GLU A 66 -3.38 1.22 -3.79
N SER A 67 -2.52 0.60 -2.98
CA SER A 67 -1.19 0.16 -3.42
C SER A 67 -1.26 -0.88 -4.54
N ALA A 68 -2.21 -1.82 -4.47
CA ALA A 68 -2.37 -2.85 -5.50
C ALA A 68 -2.82 -2.27 -6.86
N ILE A 69 -3.62 -1.20 -6.82
CA ILE A 69 -4.16 -0.50 -8.00
C ILE A 69 -3.14 0.49 -8.60
N THR A 70 -2.51 1.31 -7.77
CA THR A 70 -1.58 2.37 -8.20
C THR A 70 -0.18 1.82 -8.49
N GLY A 71 0.20 0.70 -7.86
CA GLY A 71 1.56 0.17 -7.90
C GLY A 71 2.54 0.96 -7.05
N GLU A 72 2.09 2.04 -6.41
CA GLU A 72 2.85 2.79 -5.41
C GLU A 72 2.59 2.10 -4.06
N ASP A 73 3.64 1.69 -3.35
CA ASP A 73 3.50 1.13 -1.99
C ASP A 73 3.11 2.28 -1.04
N THR A 74 1.83 2.67 -1.07
CA THR A 74 1.21 3.63 -0.15
C THR A 74 1.07 3.05 1.25
N SER A 75 1.44 1.78 1.43
CA SER A 75 1.60 1.17 2.74
C SER A 75 2.81 1.82 3.44
N MET A 76 2.52 3.00 3.99
CA MET A 76 3.19 3.60 5.14
C MET A 76 3.02 2.70 6.37
N ARG A 77 3.25 1.39 6.23
CA ARG A 77 3.23 0.44 7.33
C ARG A 77 4.40 0.80 8.22
N GLN A 78 4.06 1.26 9.42
CA GLN A 78 5.04 1.45 10.47
C GLN A 78 5.84 0.16 10.65
N LYS A 79 7.14 0.24 10.40
CA LYS A 79 8.09 -0.85 10.64
C LYS A 79 8.68 -0.67 12.04
N ILE A 80 9.01 -1.78 12.69
CA ILE A 80 9.76 -1.76 13.95
C ILE A 80 11.25 -1.88 13.63
N CYS A 81 12.06 -0.97 14.17
CA CYS A 81 13.50 -1.03 13.97
C CYS A 81 14.12 -2.18 14.76
N SER A 82 14.80 -3.11 14.08
CA SER A 82 15.49 -4.26 14.71
C SER A 82 16.68 -3.89 15.60
N VAL A 83 17.11 -2.62 15.60
CA VAL A 83 18.22 -2.12 16.42
C VAL A 83 17.74 -1.46 17.71
N CYS A 84 16.75 -0.58 17.62
CA CYS A 84 16.30 0.24 18.75
C CYS A 84 14.85 -0.01 19.17
N GLY A 85 14.11 -0.87 18.47
CA GLY A 85 12.71 -1.21 18.78
C GLY A 85 11.69 -0.13 18.46
N LYS A 86 12.09 1.06 18.02
CA LYS A 86 11.17 2.16 17.69
C LYS A 86 10.39 1.87 16.41
N SER A 87 9.11 2.23 16.40
CA SER A 87 8.31 2.29 15.17
C SER A 87 8.78 3.46 14.29
N TYR A 88 8.75 3.27 12.98
CA TYR A 88 9.11 4.30 12.02
C TYR A 88 8.37 4.08 10.69
N LEU A 89 8.15 5.16 9.95
CA LEU A 89 7.56 5.11 8.62
C LEU A 89 8.66 5.01 7.56
N PRO A 90 8.68 3.95 6.73
CA PRO A 90 9.61 3.86 5.62
C PRO A 90 9.30 4.92 4.55
N ILE A 91 10.25 5.81 4.25
CA ILE A 91 10.14 6.77 3.12
C ILE A 91 10.51 6.08 1.79
N THR A 92 11.37 5.07 1.86
CA THR A 92 11.83 4.24 0.73
C THR A 92 11.93 2.78 1.19
N SER A 93 12.70 1.93 0.51
CA SER A 93 13.05 0.56 0.93
C SER A 93 13.93 0.49 2.19
N GLN A 94 13.92 1.51 3.06
CA GLN A 94 14.68 1.57 4.29
C GLN A 94 14.31 0.44 5.27
N ALA A 95 15.35 -0.20 5.81
CA ALA A 95 15.26 -1.29 6.78
C ALA A 95 15.47 -0.84 8.24
N TYR A 96 15.96 0.38 8.46
CA TYR A 96 16.23 0.94 9.78
C TYR A 96 15.61 2.33 9.92
N CYS A 97 15.27 2.74 11.14
CA CYS A 97 14.64 4.03 11.39
C CYS A 97 15.58 5.24 11.23
N SER A 98 16.90 5.01 11.20
CA SER A 98 17.91 6.06 11.12
C SER A 98 19.24 5.52 10.61
N ASP A 99 20.08 6.43 10.13
CA ASP A 99 21.46 6.15 9.75
C ASP A 99 22.30 5.64 10.92
N ALA A 100 22.04 6.11 12.14
CA ALA A 100 22.71 5.62 13.34
C ALA A 100 22.42 4.13 13.58
N CYS A 101 21.15 3.72 13.47
CA CYS A 101 20.77 2.31 13.56
C CYS A 101 21.35 1.47 12.42
N ARG A 102 21.36 1.99 11.19
CA ARG A 102 21.97 1.33 10.02
C ARG A 102 23.47 1.06 10.24
N VAL A 103 24.22 2.07 10.71
CA VAL A 103 25.65 1.96 10.99
C VAL A 103 25.91 0.98 12.14
N TYR A 104 25.09 1.01 13.20
CA TYR A 104 25.20 0.07 14.31
C TYR A 104 25.02 -1.38 13.85
N ALA A 105 23.97 -1.66 13.07
CA ALA A 105 23.70 -2.99 12.54
C ALA A 105 24.86 -3.49 11.66
N ARG A 106 25.41 -2.62 10.80
CA ARG A 106 26.59 -2.92 9.98
C ARG A 106 27.81 -3.29 10.84
N ARG A 107 28.15 -2.46 11.83
CA ARG A 107 29.28 -2.73 12.75
C ARG A 107 29.11 -4.04 13.51
N LYS A 108 27.89 -4.36 13.96
CA LYS A 108 27.58 -5.63 14.63
C LYS A 108 27.83 -6.83 13.71
N SER A 109 27.37 -6.74 12.46
CA SER A 109 27.60 -7.77 11.44
C SER A 109 29.09 -7.96 11.13
N GLU A 110 29.82 -6.86 10.94
CA GLU A 110 31.27 -6.88 10.67
C GLU A 110 32.06 -7.54 11.81
N ARG A 111 31.74 -7.21 13.08
CA ARG A 111 32.36 -7.87 14.24
C ARG A 111 32.09 -9.37 14.26
N LYS A 112 30.85 -9.80 13.96
CA LYS A 112 30.50 -11.22 13.87
C LYS A 112 31.29 -11.92 12.76
N ARG A 113 31.46 -11.27 11.61
CA ARG A 113 32.29 -11.77 10.50
C ARG A 113 33.75 -11.95 10.91
N LYS A 114 34.37 -10.92 11.53
CA LYS A 114 35.77 -11.01 11.98
C LYS A 114 35.97 -12.08 13.07
N ARG A 115 35.01 -12.26 13.98
CA ARG A 115 35.06 -13.35 14.98
C ARG A 115 35.07 -14.72 14.32
N ARG A 116 34.18 -14.95 13.34
CA ARG A 116 34.15 -16.21 12.57
C ARG A 116 35.45 -16.45 11.80
N GLN A 117 36.02 -15.41 11.20
CA GLN A 117 37.31 -15.53 10.50
C GLN A 117 38.43 -15.98 11.43
N ARG A 118 38.50 -15.44 12.66
CA ARG A 118 39.50 -15.87 13.66
C ARG A 118 39.28 -17.31 14.15
N GLN A 119 38.03 -17.74 14.29
CA GLN A 119 37.69 -19.11 14.70
C GLN A 119 37.99 -20.16 13.62
N ASN A 120 37.91 -19.74 12.35
CA ASN A 120 38.15 -20.62 11.20
C ASN A 120 39.59 -20.49 10.67
N GLN A 121 40.48 -19.81 11.40
CA GLN A 121 41.89 -19.70 11.04
C GLN A 121 42.61 -20.92 11.66
N PRO A 122 43.27 -21.76 10.84
CA PRO A 122 43.97 -22.96 11.31
C PRO A 122 45.17 -22.62 12.20
#